data_AF-A0A432H7V6-F1
#
_entry.id   AF-A0A432H7V6-F1
#
_cell.length_a   1.000
_cell.length_b   1.000
_cell.length_c   1.000
_cell.angle_alpha   90.00
_cell.angle_beta   90.00
_cell.angle_gamma   90.00
#
_symmetry.space_group_name_H-M   'P 1'
#
loop_
_entity.id
_entity.type
_entity.pdbx_description
1 polymer ?
#
loop_
_entity_poly.entity_id
_entity_poly.type
_entity_poly.pdbx_seq_one_letter_code
_entity_poly.pdbx_strand_id
1 'polypeptide(L)'
;MIVAARWQGNADGILCIDCEEEVIEIDRPGDLVSRMMQEECDPILQAAILVHGYCLATRGVRLPHLVRQVMRKTSGFIRSVSMDSMPLYQAVEHFNLFVTDCPLEGAELCEAVLTEAKRYHQQLISISDESR
;
A
#
# COMPACT_ATOMS: atom_id res chain seq x y z
N MET A 1 -14.25 3.37 12.60
CA MET A 1 -13.18 2.35 12.42
C MET A 1 -13.03 1.99 10.95
N ILE A 2 -11.81 1.65 10.51
CA ILE A 2 -11.54 1.10 9.16
C ILE A 2 -11.77 -0.41 9.16
N VAL A 3 -12.54 -0.89 8.18
CA VAL A 3 -12.94 -2.32 8.11
C VAL A 3 -12.41 -3.04 6.87
N ALA A 4 -12.16 -2.32 5.78
CA ALA A 4 -11.57 -2.89 4.57
C ALA A 4 -10.93 -1.82 3.68
N ALA A 5 -10.22 -2.25 2.64
CA ALA A 5 -9.90 -1.38 1.52
C ALA A 5 -9.83 -2.17 0.22
N ARG A 6 -10.00 -1.47 -0.90
CA ARG A 6 -9.90 -2.05 -2.25
C ARG A 6 -9.27 -1.06 -3.21
N TRP A 7 -8.46 -1.59 -4.12
CA TRP A 7 -7.94 -0.81 -5.23
C TRP A 7 -8.92 -0.82 -6.41
N GLN A 8 -9.25 0.35 -6.94
CA GLN A 8 -10.09 0.49 -8.12
C GLN A 8 -9.26 0.94 -9.32
N GLY A 9 -9.25 0.12 -10.38
CA GLY A 9 -8.53 0.38 -11.63
C GLY A 9 -7.20 -0.36 -11.76
N ASN A 10 -6.37 0.14 -12.68
CA ASN A 10 -5.01 -0.32 -12.99
C ASN A 10 -3.98 0.45 -12.14
N ALA A 11 -2.71 0.48 -12.53
CA ALA A 11 -1.66 1.20 -11.78
C ALA A 11 -1.97 2.68 -11.50
N ASP A 12 -2.77 3.35 -12.34
CA ASP A 12 -3.18 4.75 -12.15
C ASP A 12 -4.51 4.93 -11.40
N GLY A 13 -5.02 3.83 -10.84
CA GLY A 13 -6.25 3.77 -10.07
C GLY A 13 -6.24 4.53 -8.74
N ILE A 14 -7.26 4.29 -7.94
CA ILE A 14 -7.42 4.89 -6.61
C ILE A 14 -7.63 3.80 -5.56
N LEU A 15 -7.34 4.13 -4.30
CA LEU A 15 -7.61 3.28 -3.16
C LEU A 15 -8.91 3.72 -2.50
N CYS A 16 -9.89 2.83 -2.39
CA CYS A 16 -11.09 3.05 -1.59
C CYS A 16 -10.91 2.39 -0.24
N ILE A 17 -11.09 3.14 0.83
CA ILE A 17 -11.06 2.65 2.22
C ILE A 17 -12.50 2.61 2.72
N ASP A 18 -12.95 1.42 3.11
CA ASP A 18 -14.27 1.22 3.69
C ASP A 18 -14.15 1.43 5.21
N CYS A 19 -14.80 2.49 5.70
CA CYS A 19 -15.03 2.74 7.11
C CYS A 19 -16.44 2.28 7.50
N GLU A 20 -16.76 2.22 8.79
CA GLU A 20 -18.09 1.79 9.26
C GLU A 20 -19.25 2.64 8.69
N GLU A 21 -19.03 3.93 8.48
CA GLU A 21 -20.08 4.89 8.09
C GLU A 21 -19.94 5.43 6.67
N GLU A 22 -18.75 5.32 6.07
CA GLU A 22 -18.46 5.93 4.78
C GLU A 22 -17.37 5.17 4.00
N VAL A 23 -17.28 5.48 2.70
CA VAL A 23 -16.18 5.04 1.84
C VAL A 23 -15.34 6.26 1.48
N ILE A 24 -14.05 6.20 1.76
CA ILE A 24 -13.10 7.28 1.50
C ILE A 24 -12.27 6.91 0.28
N GLU A 25 -12.26 7.79 -0.72
CA GLU A 25 -11.39 7.67 -1.88
C GLU A 25 -10.04 8.36 -1.63
N ILE A 26 -8.96 7.62 -1.85
CA ILE A 26 -7.58 8.07 -1.64
C ILE A 26 -6.83 7.95 -2.95
N ASP A 27 -6.31 9.08 -3.42
CA ASP A 27 -5.64 9.20 -4.70
C ASP A 27 -4.18 9.67 -4.58
N ARG A 28 -3.73 9.93 -3.35
CA ARG A 28 -2.38 10.37 -2.97
C ARG A 28 -1.86 9.63 -1.75
N PRO A 29 -0.55 9.35 -1.68
CA PRO A 29 0.04 8.65 -0.53
C PRO A 29 -0.06 9.48 0.76
N GLY A 30 -0.04 10.81 0.68
CA GLY A 30 -0.15 11.69 1.85
C GLY A 30 -1.48 11.55 2.58
N ASP A 31 -2.57 11.49 1.82
CA ASP A 31 -3.92 11.32 2.37
C ASP A 31 -4.08 9.93 2.99
N LEU A 32 -3.49 8.89 2.38
CA LEU A 32 -3.42 7.55 2.96
C LEU A 32 -2.75 7.58 4.34
N VAL A 33 -1.54 8.14 4.43
CA VAL A 33 -0.79 8.21 5.70
C VAL A 33 -1.56 9.00 6.75
N SER A 34 -2.10 10.18 6.38
CA SER A 34 -2.90 10.99 7.29
C SER A 34 -4.09 10.23 7.85
N ARG A 35 -4.82 9.48 7.01
CA ARG A 35 -5.97 8.67 7.46
C ARG A 35 -5.54 7.52 8.35
N MET A 36 -4.49 6.78 8.00
CA MET A 36 -4.01 5.67 8.83
C MET A 36 -3.48 6.10 10.20
N MET A 37 -3.05 7.37 10.35
CA MET A 37 -2.64 7.92 11.64
C MET A 37 -3.80 8.44 12.50
N GLN A 38 -4.95 8.73 11.89
CA GLN A 38 -6.11 9.34 12.57
C GLN A 38 -7.20 8.32 12.90
N GLU A 39 -7.39 7.32 12.04
CA GLU A 39 -8.46 6.34 12.17
C GLU A 39 -8.00 5.09 12.92
N GLU A 40 -8.89 4.51 13.73
CA GLU A 40 -8.65 3.21 14.33
C GLU A 40 -8.70 2.11 13.26
N CYS A 41 -7.64 1.29 13.23
CA CYS A 41 -7.47 0.20 12.27
C CYS A 41 -6.69 -0.94 12.92
N ASP A 42 -7.10 -2.18 12.65
CA ASP A 42 -6.34 -3.36 13.05
C ASP A 42 -4.91 -3.29 12.46
N PRO A 43 -3.84 -3.59 13.22
CA PRO A 43 -2.46 -3.45 12.73
C PRO A 43 -2.13 -4.27 11.47
N ILE A 44 -2.74 -5.44 11.29
CA ILE A 44 -2.56 -6.29 10.10
C ILE A 44 -3.28 -5.66 8.92
N LEU A 45 -4.53 -5.21 9.12
CA LEU A 45 -5.28 -4.50 8.09
C LEU A 45 -4.58 -3.18 7.71
N GLN A 46 -4.10 -2.41 8.68
CA GLN A 46 -3.35 -1.17 8.44
C GLN A 46 -2.12 -1.43 7.57
N ALA A 47 -1.35 -2.48 7.86
CA ALA A 47 -0.22 -2.88 7.02
C ALA A 47 -0.65 -3.30 5.61
N ALA A 48 -1.73 -4.09 5.49
CA ALA A 48 -2.29 -4.52 4.21
C ALA A 48 -2.83 -3.36 3.35
N ILE A 49 -3.32 -2.28 3.98
CA ILE A 49 -3.76 -1.08 3.27
C ILE A 49 -2.55 -0.24 2.87
N LEU A 50 -1.56 -0.08 3.75
CA LEU A 50 -0.43 0.81 3.55
C LEU A 50 0.48 0.43 2.37
N VAL A 51 0.55 -0.85 1.99
CA VAL A 51 1.31 -1.28 0.80
C VAL A 51 0.76 -0.69 -0.50
N HIS A 52 -0.51 -0.28 -0.55
CA HIS A 52 -1.06 0.45 -1.70
C HIS A 52 -0.46 1.86 -1.83
N GLY A 53 0.22 2.37 -0.79
CA GLY A 53 0.98 3.61 -0.85
C GLY A 53 2.07 3.61 -1.93
N TYR A 54 2.68 2.46 -2.23
CA TYR A 54 3.64 2.34 -3.35
C TYR A 54 2.97 2.59 -4.71
N CYS A 55 1.72 2.14 -4.87
CA CYS A 55 0.93 2.37 -6.08
C CYS A 55 0.52 3.85 -6.17
N LEU A 56 -0.01 4.42 -5.07
CA LEU A 56 -0.39 5.84 -5.01
C LEU A 56 0.78 6.78 -5.28
N ALA A 57 1.99 6.44 -4.81
CA ALA A 57 3.17 7.28 -5.02
C ALA A 57 3.63 7.33 -6.48
N THR A 58 3.30 6.31 -7.27
CA THR A 58 3.72 6.19 -8.68
C THR A 58 2.61 6.50 -9.69
N ARG A 59 1.40 6.73 -9.20
CA ARG A 59 0.27 7.21 -9.99
C ARG A 59 0.62 8.46 -10.78
N GLY A 60 0.43 8.42 -12.10
CA GLY A 60 0.71 9.51 -13.01
C GLY A 60 2.20 9.79 -13.29
N VAL A 61 3.12 8.96 -12.79
CA VAL A 61 4.55 9.09 -13.10
C VAL A 61 4.81 8.65 -14.55
N ARG A 62 5.11 9.62 -15.41
CA ARG A 62 5.35 9.38 -16.85
C ARG A 62 6.77 9.00 -17.21
N LEU A 63 7.72 9.16 -16.29
CA LEU A 63 9.14 8.92 -16.52
C LEU A 63 9.53 7.57 -15.92
N PRO A 64 9.78 6.52 -16.75
CA PRO A 64 10.01 5.16 -16.26
C PRO A 64 11.15 5.05 -15.25
N HIS A 65 12.25 5.75 -15.50
CA HIS A 65 13.45 5.73 -14.65
C HIS A 65 13.24 6.35 -13.25
N LEU A 66 12.15 7.09 -13.04
CA LEU A 66 11.81 7.65 -11.73
C LEU A 66 10.95 6.72 -10.89
N VAL A 67 10.22 5.77 -11.49
CA VAL A 67 9.25 4.91 -10.79
C VAL A 67 9.90 4.19 -9.61
N ARG A 68 11.01 3.48 -9.87
CA ARG A 68 11.73 2.74 -8.82
C ARG A 68 12.28 3.66 -7.73
N GLN A 69 12.79 4.85 -8.11
CA GLN A 69 13.31 5.82 -7.15
C GLN A 69 12.19 6.33 -6.23
N VAL A 70 11.00 6.60 -6.78
CA VAL A 70 9.83 7.05 -6.02
C VAL A 70 9.36 5.96 -5.06
N MET A 71 9.22 4.71 -5.53
CA MET A 71 8.84 3.58 -4.68
C MET A 71 9.80 3.37 -3.52
N ARG A 72 11.12 3.42 -3.77
CA ARG A 72 12.14 3.28 -2.72
C ARG A 72 12.01 4.35 -1.63
N LYS A 73 11.72 5.60 -2.01
CA LYS A 73 11.50 6.71 -1.05
C LYS A 73 10.18 6.57 -0.29
N THR A 74 9.18 5.91 -0.88
CA THR A 74 7.85 5.74 -0.29
C THR A 74 7.87 4.84 0.94
N SER A 75 8.83 3.90 1.03
CA SER A 75 8.98 2.98 2.16
C SER A 75 9.07 3.68 3.52
N GLY A 76 9.95 4.69 3.65
CA GLY A 76 10.10 5.46 4.89
C GLY A 76 8.86 6.30 5.21
N PHE A 77 8.17 6.78 4.17
CA PHE A 77 6.94 7.55 4.34
C PHE A 77 5.80 6.68 4.88
N ILE A 78 5.58 5.50 4.31
CA ILE A 78 4.61 4.51 4.80
C ILE A 78 4.97 4.07 6.22
N ARG A 79 6.24 3.78 6.50
CA ARG A 79 6.70 3.29 7.80
C ARG A 79 6.46 4.29 8.94
N SER A 80 6.39 5.58 8.64
CA SER A 80 6.16 6.64 9.62
C SER A 80 4.80 6.58 10.32
N VAL A 81 3.81 5.86 9.74
CA VAL A 81 2.48 5.69 10.35
C VAL A 81 2.54 4.95 11.68
N SER A 82 3.39 3.92 11.77
CA SER A 82 3.59 3.16 12.99
C SER A 82 4.98 2.52 12.98
N MET A 83 5.90 3.10 13.74
CA MET A 83 7.29 2.63 13.82
C MET A 83 7.45 1.34 14.65
N ASP A 84 6.44 1.00 15.47
CA ASP A 84 6.48 -0.16 16.36
C ASP A 84 5.66 -1.35 15.80
N SER A 85 4.89 -1.14 14.72
CA SER A 85 4.08 -2.21 14.10
C SER A 85 4.98 -3.22 13.38
N MET A 86 4.99 -4.47 13.85
CA MET A 86 5.69 -5.57 13.20
C MET A 86 5.06 -5.95 11.84
N PRO A 87 3.71 -6.04 11.69
CA PRO A 87 3.10 -6.28 10.38
C PRO A 87 3.51 -5.23 9.34
N LEU A 88 3.57 -3.96 9.74
CA LEU A 88 3.99 -2.89 8.83
C LEU A 88 5.48 -2.97 8.48
N TYR A 89 6.34 -3.35 9.43
CA TYR A 89 7.76 -3.58 9.17
C TYR A 89 7.94 -4.65 8.08
N GLN A 90 7.30 -5.80 8.26
CA GLN A 90 7.38 -6.94 7.34
C GLN A 90 6.83 -6.57 5.95
N ALA A 91 5.72 -5.84 5.89
CA ALA A 91 5.15 -5.36 4.64
C ALA A 91 6.12 -4.43 3.90
N VAL A 92 6.73 -3.46 4.59
CA VAL A 92 7.69 -2.54 3.98
C VAL A 92 8.97 -3.27 3.53
N GLU A 93 9.48 -4.20 4.32
CA GLU A 93 10.65 -5.02 3.95
C GLU A 93 10.36 -5.85 2.69
N HIS A 94 9.21 -6.53 2.65
CA HIS A 94 8.75 -7.31 1.50
C HIS A 94 8.73 -6.48 0.22
N PHE A 95 8.10 -5.30 0.25
CA PHE A 95 8.00 -4.44 -0.94
C PHE A 95 9.34 -3.80 -1.31
N ASN A 96 10.22 -3.50 -0.35
CA ASN A 96 11.56 -3.00 -0.64
C ASN A 96 12.41 -4.03 -1.39
N LEU A 97 12.33 -5.31 -0.98
CA LEU A 97 12.99 -6.42 -1.67
C LEU A 97 12.37 -6.64 -3.05
N PHE A 98 11.05 -6.75 -3.13
CA PHE A 98 10.33 -6.91 -4.40
C PHE A 98 10.70 -5.83 -5.42
N VAL A 99 10.67 -4.56 -5.01
CA VAL A 99 11.02 -3.41 -5.87
C VAL A 99 12.53 -3.36 -6.15
N THR A 100 13.39 -4.00 -5.37
CA THR A 100 14.83 -4.02 -5.67
C THR A 100 15.18 -5.13 -6.66
N ASP A 101 14.58 -6.30 -6.51
CA ASP A 101 14.92 -7.49 -7.28
C ASP A 101 14.11 -7.60 -8.58
N CYS A 102 12.98 -6.89 -8.70
CA CYS A 102 12.15 -6.91 -9.91
C CYS A 102 12.90 -6.29 -11.12
N PRO A 103 13.08 -7.02 -12.23
CA PRO A 103 13.78 -6.51 -13.41
C PRO A 103 12.95 -5.54 -14.25
N LEU A 104 11.63 -5.47 -14.00
CA LEU A 104 10.72 -4.60 -14.74
C LEU A 104 10.94 -3.13 -14.39
N GLU A 105 10.61 -2.23 -15.31
CA GLU A 105 10.75 -0.77 -15.15
C GLU A 105 9.47 -0.05 -15.58
N GLY A 106 9.32 1.21 -15.14
CA GLY A 106 8.21 2.06 -15.57
C GLY A 106 6.82 1.45 -15.28
N ALA A 107 5.94 1.48 -16.28
CA ALA A 107 4.57 1.01 -16.14
C ALA A 107 4.47 -0.48 -15.81
N GLU A 108 5.38 -1.31 -16.33
CA GLU A 108 5.40 -2.75 -16.03
C GLU A 108 5.74 -3.00 -14.55
N LEU A 109 6.66 -2.21 -13.99
CA LEU A 109 6.96 -2.25 -12.56
C LEU A 109 5.75 -1.79 -11.73
N CYS A 110 5.03 -0.75 -12.15
CA CYS A 110 3.83 -0.29 -11.45
C CYS A 110 2.74 -1.38 -11.42
N GLU A 111 2.47 -2.05 -12.53
CA GLU A 111 1.49 -3.14 -12.59
C GLU A 111 1.92 -4.37 -11.79
N ALA A 112 3.22 -4.69 -11.79
CA ALA A 112 3.76 -5.78 -10.98
C ALA A 112 3.61 -5.48 -9.47
N VAL A 113 3.91 -4.26 -9.04
CA VAL A 113 3.74 -3.82 -7.65
C VAL A 113 2.26 -3.80 -7.27
N LEU A 114 1.36 -3.36 -8.15
CA LEU A 114 -0.07 -3.40 -7.88
C LEU A 114 -0.59 -4.82 -7.71
N THR A 115 -0.17 -5.73 -8.59
CA THR A 115 -0.51 -7.15 -8.52
C THR A 115 -0.04 -7.74 -7.20
N GLU A 116 1.19 -7.43 -6.82
CA GLU A 116 1.78 -7.88 -5.57
C GLU A 116 1.09 -7.29 -4.33
N ALA A 117 0.72 -6.00 -4.37
CA ALA A 117 -0.04 -5.34 -3.30
C ALA A 117 -1.41 -5.99 -3.10
N LYS A 118 -2.12 -6.31 -4.19
CA LYS A 118 -3.40 -7.03 -4.12
C LYS A 118 -3.22 -8.43 -3.52
N ARG A 119 -2.21 -9.18 -3.97
CA ARG A 119 -1.88 -10.52 -3.45
C ARG A 119 -1.55 -10.48 -1.96
N TYR A 120 -0.66 -9.57 -1.56
CA TYR A 120 -0.20 -9.42 -0.18
C TYR A 120 -1.34 -8.98 0.75
N HIS A 121 -2.16 -8.04 0.31
CA HIS A 121 -3.35 -7.59 1.04
C HIS A 121 -4.32 -8.73 1.31
N GLN A 122 -4.65 -9.54 0.30
CA GLN A 122 -5.52 -10.70 0.47
C GLN A 122 -4.94 -11.73 1.44
N GLN A 123 -3.64 -12.02 1.32
CA GLN A 123 -2.97 -12.98 2.21
C GLN A 123 -3.00 -12.55 3.68
N LEU A 124 -2.70 -11.29 3.97
CA LEU A 124 -2.70 -10.79 5.34
C LEU A 124 -4.10 -10.85 5.97
N ILE A 125 -5.15 -10.53 5.21
CA ILE A 125 -6.52 -10.58 5.71
C ILE A 125 -6.96 -12.02 5.95
N SER A 126 -6.68 -12.96 5.02
CA SER A 126 -6.98 -14.38 5.22
C SER A 126 -6.34 -14.97 6.47
N ILE A 127 -5.08 -14.63 6.74
CA ILE A 127 -4.36 -15.13 7.93
C ILE A 127 -4.96 -14.54 9.23
N SER A 128 -5.39 -13.28 9.20
CA SER A 128 -6.04 -12.62 10.34
C SER A 128 -7.36 -13.31 10.70
N ASP A 129 -8.17 -13.67 9.70
CA ASP A 129 -9.47 -14.33 9.91
C ASP A 129 -9.34 -15.76 10.46
N GLU A 130 -8.28 -16.50 10.09
CA GLU A 130 -8.00 -17.85 10.62
C GLU A 130 -7.46 -17.84 12.06
N SER A 131 -6.98 -16.68 12.53
CA SER A 131 -6.38 -16.51 13.86
C SER A 131 -7.37 -16.01 14.93
N ARG A 132 -8.65 -15.84 14.57
CA ARG A 132 -9.76 -15.38 15.44
C ARG A 132 -10.63 -16.55 15.87
#